data_AF-L7UD49-F1
#
_entry.id   AF-L7UD49-F1
#
_cell.length_a   1.000
_cell.length_b   1.000
_cell.length_c   1.000
_cell.angle_alpha   90.00
_cell.angle_beta   90.00
_cell.angle_gamma   90.00
#
_symmetry.space_group_name_H-M   'P 1'
#
loop_
_entity.id
_entity.type
_entity.pdbx_description
1 polymer ?
#
loop_
_entity_poly.entity_id
_entity_poly.type
_entity_poly.pdbx_seq_one_letter_code
_entity_poly.pdbx_strand_id
1 'polypeptide(L)'
;MRASGLLGLAALAATCLSGCLEPGDPIYPERDSVRPRVVSTEPGSGEVLASGAPLRITFSEAMDVRSLRPGIAVFTGRDEVPLTLTAPEVPELDANVERGDVEYTVEAVASEGSPLRPDTQYTLVLRDVLTDSEGNPLGSEVRVVFRMAP
;
A
#
# COMPACT_ATOMS: atom_id res chain seq x y z
N MET A 1 1.66 -42.84 75.53
CA MET A 1 0.36 -42.31 75.08
C MET A 1 0.62 -41.16 74.11
N ARG A 2 0.17 -41.31 72.84
CA ARG A 2 -0.15 -40.29 71.82
C ARG A 2 0.96 -39.31 71.38
N ALA A 3 1.11 -38.94 70.12
CA ALA A 3 0.55 -39.37 68.84
C ALA A 3 1.43 -38.77 67.73
N SER A 4 1.64 -39.54 66.66
CA SER A 4 2.31 -39.11 65.43
C SER A 4 1.60 -37.93 64.77
N GLY A 5 2.35 -36.91 64.37
CA GLY A 5 1.89 -35.75 63.59
C GLY A 5 2.35 -35.85 62.14
N LEU A 6 1.38 -35.77 61.24
CA LEU A 6 1.44 -35.95 59.78
C LEU A 6 2.34 -34.95 59.04
N LEU A 7 2.93 -35.47 57.95
CA LEU A 7 3.39 -34.81 56.74
C LEU A 7 2.66 -33.49 56.40
N GLY A 8 3.42 -32.41 56.27
CA GLY A 8 3.01 -31.17 55.59
C GLY A 8 3.83 -30.98 54.32
N LEU A 9 3.27 -31.41 53.19
CA LEU A 9 3.79 -31.16 51.85
C LEU A 9 3.44 -29.70 51.47
N ALA A 10 4.37 -28.77 51.60
CA ALA A 10 4.20 -27.41 51.08
C ALA A 10 4.91 -27.33 49.71
N ALA A 11 4.11 -27.45 48.65
CA ALA A 11 4.54 -27.26 47.28
C ALA A 11 5.01 -25.81 47.08
N LEU A 12 6.30 -25.63 46.81
CA LEU A 12 6.85 -24.37 46.32
C LEU A 12 6.39 -24.21 44.86
N ALA A 13 5.38 -23.37 44.64
CA ALA A 13 4.94 -23.00 43.30
C ALA A 13 6.04 -22.22 42.58
N ALA A 14 6.58 -22.81 41.52
CA ALA A 14 7.49 -22.15 40.60
C ALA A 14 6.73 -21.06 39.82
N THR A 15 6.98 -19.80 40.16
CA THR A 15 6.54 -18.64 39.37
C THR A 15 7.47 -18.50 38.16
N CYS A 16 7.16 -19.22 37.08
CA CYS A 16 7.71 -18.94 35.76
C CYS A 16 7.11 -17.62 35.27
N LEU A 17 7.89 -16.54 35.30
CA LEU A 17 7.61 -15.34 34.52
C LEU A 17 7.83 -15.68 33.04
N SER A 18 6.80 -16.28 32.43
CA SER A 18 6.71 -16.46 30.98
C SER A 18 6.44 -15.11 30.32
N GLY A 19 7.47 -14.28 30.20
CA GLY A 19 7.52 -13.22 29.20
C GLY A 19 7.90 -13.84 27.85
N CYS A 20 7.09 -14.79 27.36
CA CYS A 20 7.29 -15.35 26.03
C CYS A 20 6.59 -14.41 25.05
N LEU A 21 7.35 -13.49 24.43
CA LEU A 21 6.94 -12.96 23.12
C LEU A 21 6.72 -14.17 22.21
N GLU A 22 5.54 -14.31 21.62
CA GLU A 22 5.30 -15.37 20.66
C GLU A 22 6.18 -15.12 19.43
N PRO A 23 6.83 -16.15 18.86
CA PRO A 23 7.66 -15.96 17.69
C PRO A 23 6.87 -15.28 16.56
N GLY A 24 7.27 -14.06 16.21
CA GLY A 24 6.59 -13.23 15.20
C GLY A 24 5.90 -11.98 15.75
N ASP A 25 5.75 -11.87 17.09
CA ASP A 25 5.21 -10.65 17.68
C ASP A 25 6.20 -9.49 17.49
N PRO A 26 5.73 -8.33 16.98
CA PRO A 26 6.59 -7.18 16.83
C PRO A 26 6.96 -6.65 18.21
N ILE A 27 8.25 -6.36 18.40
CA ILE A 27 8.78 -5.82 19.66
C ILE A 27 8.23 -4.40 19.92
N TYR A 28 7.72 -3.74 18.87
CA TYR A 28 7.12 -2.42 18.91
C TYR A 28 5.71 -2.46 18.30
N PRO A 29 4.74 -1.71 18.86
CA PRO A 29 3.43 -1.57 18.23
C PRO A 29 3.56 -0.92 16.85
N GLU A 30 2.65 -1.26 15.93
CA GLU A 30 2.52 -0.57 14.66
C GLU A 30 2.31 0.93 14.90
N ARG A 31 3.10 1.75 14.21
CA ARG A 31 3.02 3.21 14.37
C ARG A 31 1.82 3.81 13.66
N ASP A 32 1.41 3.16 12.57
CA ASP A 32 0.29 3.51 11.72
C ASP A 32 -0.31 2.24 11.13
N SER A 33 -1.64 2.18 11.12
CA SER A 33 -2.43 1.08 10.56
C SER A 33 -3.49 1.57 9.55
N VAL A 34 -3.50 2.88 9.25
CA VAL A 34 -4.38 3.46 8.24
C VAL A 34 -3.90 3.00 6.88
N ARG A 35 -4.82 2.54 6.03
CA ARG A 35 -4.47 2.05 4.70
C ARG A 35 -4.67 3.15 3.66
N PRO A 36 -3.79 3.25 2.65
CA PRO A 36 -3.99 4.14 1.53
C PRO A 36 -5.26 3.76 0.76
N ARG A 37 -5.84 4.77 0.13
CA ARG A 37 -7.02 4.68 -0.74
C ARG A 37 -6.72 5.42 -2.03
N VAL A 38 -7.32 4.97 -3.12
CA VAL A 38 -7.35 5.77 -4.36
C VAL A 38 -8.45 6.81 -4.20
N VAL A 39 -8.08 8.09 -4.20
CA VAL A 39 -9.01 9.23 -4.15
C VAL A 39 -9.59 9.48 -5.54
N SER A 40 -8.73 9.52 -6.56
CA SER A 40 -9.13 9.74 -7.96
C SER A 40 -8.14 9.16 -8.95
N THR A 41 -8.62 8.96 -10.18
CA THR A 41 -7.78 8.75 -11.36
C THR A 41 -8.23 9.68 -12.48
N GLU A 42 -7.30 10.17 -13.28
CA GLU A 42 -7.57 10.92 -14.50
C GLU A 42 -6.85 10.26 -15.69
N PRO A 43 -7.58 9.79 -16.71
CA PRO A 43 -9.04 9.65 -16.77
C PRO A 43 -9.61 8.76 -15.66
N GLY A 44 -10.87 9.03 -15.31
CA GLY A 44 -11.72 8.12 -14.57
C GLY A 44 -12.20 6.94 -15.43
N SER A 45 -12.99 6.06 -14.82
CA SER A 45 -13.53 4.89 -15.52
C SER A 45 -14.54 5.31 -16.59
N GLY A 46 -14.33 4.85 -17.83
CA GLY A 46 -15.12 5.17 -19.00
C GLY A 46 -14.74 6.49 -19.68
N GLU A 47 -13.79 7.24 -19.12
CA GLU A 47 -13.39 8.54 -19.65
C GLU A 47 -12.31 8.43 -20.74
N VAL A 48 -12.05 9.57 -21.38
CA VAL A 48 -11.10 9.72 -22.49
C VAL A 48 -9.85 10.44 -22.00
N LEU A 49 -8.68 9.84 -22.20
CA LEU A 49 -7.38 10.49 -22.01
C LEU A 49 -7.00 11.27 -23.27
N ALA A 50 -6.69 12.55 -23.10
CA ALA A 50 -6.19 13.39 -24.20
C ALA A 50 -4.82 12.91 -24.69
N SER A 51 -4.54 13.09 -25.99
CA SER A 51 -3.24 12.73 -26.55
C SER A 51 -2.11 13.51 -25.88
N GLY A 52 -1.09 12.79 -25.40
CA GLY A 52 0.05 13.36 -24.69
C GLY A 52 -0.21 13.77 -23.24
N ALA A 53 -1.45 13.65 -22.73
CA ALA A 53 -1.72 13.87 -21.31
C ALA A 53 -1.23 12.69 -20.47
N PRO A 54 -0.68 12.93 -19.26
CA PRO A 54 -0.35 11.86 -18.33
C PRO A 54 -1.61 11.25 -17.72
N LEU A 55 -1.50 10.00 -17.29
CA LEU A 55 -2.41 9.43 -16.30
C LEU A 55 -2.08 10.09 -14.95
N ARG A 56 -3.09 10.54 -14.21
CA ARG A 56 -2.92 11.00 -12.82
C ARG A 56 -3.62 10.03 -11.89
N ILE A 57 -2.94 9.60 -10.83
CA ILE A 57 -3.50 8.78 -9.77
C ILE A 57 -3.27 9.50 -8.44
N THR A 58 -4.35 9.86 -7.77
CA THR A 58 -4.29 10.52 -6.46
C THR A 58 -4.61 9.50 -5.39
N PHE A 59 -3.68 9.30 -4.47
CA PHE A 59 -3.85 8.50 -3.26
C PHE A 59 -4.22 9.39 -2.07
N SER A 60 -4.88 8.83 -1.06
CA SER A 60 -5.26 9.55 0.17
C SER A 60 -4.06 9.96 1.02
N GLU A 61 -2.90 9.40 0.74
CA GLU A 61 -1.70 9.55 1.54
C GLU A 61 -0.42 9.31 0.74
N ALA A 62 0.71 9.72 1.31
CA ALA A 62 2.02 9.53 0.73
C ALA A 62 2.37 8.04 0.55
N MET A 63 2.72 7.67 -0.68
CA MET A 63 3.02 6.28 -1.06
C MET A 63 4.50 5.94 -0.94
N ASP A 64 4.84 4.69 -0.61
CA ASP A 64 6.21 4.20 -0.80
C ASP A 64 6.51 4.12 -2.30
N VAL A 65 7.42 4.97 -2.75
CA VAL A 65 7.90 5.05 -4.15
C VAL A 65 8.38 3.70 -4.70
N ARG A 66 8.85 2.78 -3.85
CA ARG A 66 9.31 1.45 -4.24
C ARG A 66 8.15 0.52 -4.62
N SER A 67 6.96 0.75 -4.06
CA SER A 67 5.75 -0.01 -4.36
C SER A 67 5.06 0.44 -5.66
N LEU A 68 5.29 1.69 -6.09
CA LEU A 68 4.60 2.28 -7.24
C LEU A 68 4.80 1.50 -8.54
N ARG A 69 6.04 1.13 -8.87
CA ARG A 69 6.33 0.44 -10.14
C ARG A 69 5.76 -0.97 -10.24
N PRO A 70 5.88 -1.85 -9.23
CA PRO A 70 5.20 -3.14 -9.28
C PRO A 70 3.67 -3.04 -9.13
N GLY A 71 3.17 -1.91 -8.60
CA GLY A 71 1.76 -1.71 -8.27
C GLY A 71 0.91 -1.00 -9.33
N ILE A 72 1.50 -0.17 -10.20
CA ILE A 72 0.79 0.59 -11.24
C ILE A 72 1.11 0.01 -12.61
N ALA A 73 0.09 -0.49 -13.31
CA ALA A 73 0.23 -1.07 -14.63
C ALA A 73 -0.89 -0.62 -15.57
N VAL A 74 -0.61 -0.53 -16.87
CA VAL A 74 -1.60 -0.27 -17.91
C VAL A 74 -1.59 -1.41 -18.92
N PHE A 75 -2.76 -1.91 -19.28
CA PHE A 75 -2.90 -3.02 -20.22
C PHE A 75 -3.74 -2.62 -21.44
N THR A 76 -3.39 -3.19 -22.60
CA THR A 76 -4.27 -3.29 -23.76
C THR A 76 -4.52 -4.78 -24.06
N GLY A 77 -5.75 -5.24 -23.79
CA GLY A 77 -6.01 -6.68 -23.79
C GLY A 77 -5.18 -7.41 -22.74
N ARG A 78 -4.17 -8.18 -23.19
CA ARG A 78 -3.24 -8.93 -22.32
C ARG A 78 -1.84 -8.33 -22.27
N ASP A 79 -1.56 -7.33 -23.10
CA ASP A 79 -0.24 -6.75 -23.23
C ASP A 79 -0.08 -5.58 -22.26
N GLU A 80 0.95 -5.62 -21.42
CA GLU A 80 1.31 -4.51 -20.53
C GLU A 80 2.02 -3.42 -21.33
N VAL A 81 1.60 -2.17 -21.14
CA VAL A 81 2.25 -0.99 -21.69
C VAL A 81 3.32 -0.52 -20.70
N PRO A 82 4.60 -0.45 -21.11
CA PRO A 82 5.65 0.11 -20.26
C PRO A 82 5.35 1.56 -19.87
N LEU A 83 5.47 1.87 -18.57
CA LEU A 83 5.25 3.20 -18.02
C LEU A 83 6.53 3.78 -17.41
N THR A 84 6.64 5.09 -17.54
CA THR A 84 7.51 5.94 -16.73
C THR A 84 6.63 6.63 -15.68
N LEU A 85 6.99 6.46 -14.40
CA LEU A 85 6.26 7.04 -13.28
C LEU A 85 7.04 8.25 -12.75
N THR A 86 6.32 9.33 -12.48
CA THR A 86 6.82 10.51 -11.78
C THR A 86 6.02 10.66 -10.50
N ALA A 87 6.72 10.60 -9.37
CA ALA A 87 6.11 10.73 -8.05
C ALA A 87 6.72 11.94 -7.34
N PRO A 88 5.93 12.74 -6.61
CA PRO A 88 6.45 13.88 -5.87
C PRO A 88 7.36 13.41 -4.73
N GLU A 89 8.26 14.30 -4.30
CA GLU A 89 9.07 14.04 -3.11
C GLU A 89 8.14 13.80 -1.91
N VAL A 90 8.40 12.73 -1.16
CA VAL A 90 7.69 12.47 0.08
C VAL A 90 8.23 13.46 1.11
N PRO A 91 7.40 14.34 1.70
CA PRO A 91 7.88 15.27 2.71
C PRO A 91 8.52 14.48 3.84
N GLU A 92 9.68 14.93 4.33
CA GLU A 92 10.23 14.42 5.58
C GLU A 92 9.29 14.88 6.71
N LEU A 93 8.35 14.02 7.08
CA LEU A 93 7.35 14.36 8.09
C LEU A 93 7.99 14.21 9.47
N ASP A 94 8.25 15.35 10.11
CA ASP A 94 8.59 15.44 11.53
C ASP A 94 7.62 14.59 12.36
N ALA A 95 8.11 13.95 13.42
CA ALA A 95 7.41 12.93 14.21
C ALA A 95 6.05 13.33 14.84
N ASN A 96 5.59 14.56 14.64
CA ASN A 96 4.38 15.15 15.24
C ASN A 96 3.32 15.67 14.24
N VAL A 97 3.53 15.53 12.93
CA VAL A 97 2.47 15.80 11.94
C VAL A 97 1.71 14.49 11.73
N GLU A 98 0.38 14.55 11.63
CA GLU A 98 -0.48 13.45 11.15
C GLU A 98 0.16 12.86 9.88
N ARG A 99 0.92 11.78 10.08
CA ARG A 99 1.84 11.29 9.05
C ARG A 99 1.01 10.43 8.12
N GLY A 100 0.93 10.79 6.85
CA GLY A 100 0.22 9.97 5.87
C GLY A 100 -0.83 10.77 5.13
N ASP A 101 -1.81 11.38 5.82
CA ASP A 101 -3.09 11.90 5.28
C ASP A 101 -3.01 13.12 4.32
N VAL A 102 -1.88 13.33 3.65
CA VAL A 102 -1.73 14.31 2.56
C VAL A 102 -1.89 13.58 1.25
N GLU A 103 -2.83 14.06 0.41
CA GLU A 103 -3.03 13.51 -0.92
C GLU A 103 -1.73 13.47 -1.73
N TYR A 104 -1.50 12.34 -2.38
CA TYR A 104 -0.27 12.05 -3.10
C TYR A 104 -0.59 11.69 -4.55
N THR A 105 -0.20 12.57 -5.47
CA THR A 105 -0.52 12.40 -6.90
C THR A 105 0.67 11.87 -7.68
N VAL A 106 0.54 10.66 -8.22
CA VAL A 106 1.51 10.05 -9.13
C VAL A 106 1.09 10.30 -10.57
N GLU A 107 2.04 10.73 -11.40
CA GLU A 107 1.85 10.82 -12.84
C GLU A 107 2.46 9.58 -13.52
N ALA A 108 1.73 9.01 -14.46
CA ALA A 108 2.22 7.91 -15.29
C ALA A 108 2.11 8.28 -16.78
N VAL A 109 3.21 8.13 -17.50
CA VAL A 109 3.27 8.31 -18.95
C VAL A 109 3.77 7.03 -19.60
N ALA A 110 3.27 6.72 -20.80
CA ALA A 110 3.82 5.63 -21.58
C ALA A 110 5.30 5.88 -21.88
N SER A 111 6.14 4.86 -21.71
CA SER A 111 7.57 4.97 -21.99
C SER A 111 7.83 5.17 -23.47
N GLU A 112 8.98 5.76 -23.78
CA GLU A 112 9.44 5.98 -25.14
C GLU A 112 9.42 4.65 -25.95
N GLY A 113 8.94 4.73 -27.20
CA GLY A 113 8.79 3.57 -28.08
C GLY A 113 7.54 2.71 -27.81
N SER A 114 6.76 2.99 -26.77
CA SER A 114 5.51 2.28 -26.44
C SER A 114 4.29 3.21 -26.28
N PRO A 115 4.04 4.14 -27.22
CA PRO A 115 2.97 5.13 -27.05
C PRO A 115 1.58 4.48 -26.95
N LEU A 116 0.70 5.10 -26.16
CA LEU A 116 -0.72 4.78 -26.18
C LEU A 116 -1.30 5.14 -27.56
N ARG A 117 -2.02 4.22 -28.16
CA ARG A 117 -2.58 4.34 -29.51
C ARG A 117 -3.90 5.12 -29.46
N PRO A 118 -4.16 6.02 -30.42
CA PRO A 118 -5.45 6.69 -30.52
C PRO A 118 -6.62 5.71 -30.64
N ASP A 119 -7.80 6.15 -30.20
CA ASP A 119 -9.06 5.37 -30.22
C ASP A 119 -8.93 3.93 -29.65
N THR A 120 -7.98 3.71 -28.74
CA THR A 120 -7.71 2.40 -28.14
C THR A 120 -8.15 2.39 -26.68
N GLN A 121 -8.82 1.30 -26.28
CA GLN A 121 -9.20 1.07 -24.89
C GLN A 121 -8.06 0.44 -24.10
N TYR A 122 -7.85 0.95 -22.89
CA TYR A 122 -6.84 0.51 -21.95
C TYR A 122 -7.47 0.20 -20.60
N THR A 123 -6.74 -0.55 -19.77
CA THR A 123 -7.09 -0.77 -18.36
C THR A 123 -5.91 -0.39 -17.49
N LEU A 124 -6.06 0.66 -16.68
CA LEU A 124 -5.17 0.96 -15.57
C LEU A 124 -5.51 0.00 -14.41
N VAL A 125 -4.49 -0.63 -13.86
CA VAL A 125 -4.56 -1.55 -12.73
C VAL A 125 -3.68 -1.01 -11.61
N LEU A 126 -4.28 -0.78 -10.45
CA LEU A 126 -3.62 -0.39 -9.22
C LEU A 126 -3.72 -1.58 -8.25
N ARG A 127 -2.62 -2.30 -8.09
CA ARG A 127 -2.56 -3.57 -7.35
C ARG A 127 -2.52 -3.33 -5.83
N ASP A 128 -2.92 -4.33 -5.07
CA ASP A 128 -2.87 -4.31 -3.59
C ASP A 128 -1.45 -4.38 -3.00
N VAL A 129 -0.42 -4.61 -3.84
CA VAL A 129 0.99 -4.48 -3.46
C VAL A 129 1.46 -3.03 -3.30
N LEU A 130 0.63 -2.05 -3.68
CA LEU A 130 0.87 -0.63 -3.40
C LEU A 130 0.79 -0.39 -1.89
N THR A 131 1.80 0.26 -1.32
CA THR A 131 1.86 0.58 0.11
C THR A 131 2.10 2.06 0.34
N ASP A 132 1.61 2.57 1.46
CA ASP A 132 2.02 3.87 1.99
C ASP A 132 3.50 3.85 2.46
N SER A 133 3.97 4.97 2.99
CA SER A 133 5.32 5.09 3.57
C SER A 133 5.57 4.28 4.85
N GLU A 134 4.52 3.83 5.52
CA GLU A 134 4.56 3.03 6.77
C GLU A 134 4.40 1.53 6.50
N GLY A 135 4.13 1.15 5.25
CA GLY A 135 3.99 -0.22 4.79
C GLY A 135 2.55 -0.74 4.77
N ASN A 136 1.53 0.09 5.03
CA ASN A 136 0.15 -0.35 4.94
C ASN A 136 -0.26 -0.53 3.47
N PRO A 137 -0.81 -1.69 3.08
CA PRO A 137 -1.18 -1.95 1.69
C PRO A 137 -2.51 -1.28 1.33
N LEU A 138 -2.67 -1.00 0.03
CA LEU A 138 -3.94 -0.63 -0.56
C LEU A 138 -4.99 -1.71 -0.22
N GLY A 139 -6.19 -1.27 0.18
CA GLY A 139 -7.22 -2.19 0.68
C GLY A 139 -7.68 -3.26 -0.33
N SER A 140 -7.62 -2.95 -1.63
CA SER A 140 -7.98 -3.86 -2.72
C SER A 140 -7.44 -3.38 -4.06
N GLU A 141 -7.25 -4.28 -5.02
CA GLU A 141 -6.94 -3.91 -6.42
C GLU A 141 -8.04 -3.01 -7.02
N VAL A 142 -7.63 -1.93 -7.68
CA VAL A 142 -8.51 -1.01 -8.42
C VAL A 142 -8.24 -1.15 -9.92
N ARG A 143 -9.32 -1.20 -10.72
CA ARG A 143 -9.25 -1.25 -12.17
C ARG A 143 -10.03 -0.11 -12.80
N VAL A 144 -9.39 0.64 -13.68
CA VAL A 144 -9.97 1.77 -14.38
C VAL A 144 -9.85 1.53 -15.88
N VAL A 145 -11.00 1.38 -16.54
CA VAL A 145 -11.04 1.26 -18.00
C VAL A 145 -11.14 2.66 -18.59
N PHE A 146 -10.27 3.01 -19.54
CA PHE A 146 -10.30 4.30 -20.21
C PHE A 146 -10.02 4.15 -21.70
N ARG A 147 -10.27 5.19 -22.49
CA ARG A 147 -9.96 5.22 -23.92
C ARG A 147 -9.04 6.39 -24.25
N MET A 148 -8.16 6.23 -25.24
CA MET A 148 -7.43 7.37 -25.79
C MET A 148 -8.31 8.20 -26.72
N ALA A 149 -8.09 9.52 -26.74
CA ALA A 149 -8.68 10.39 -27.74
C ALA A 149 -8.35 9.92 -29.19
N PRO A 150 -9.23 10.21 -30.17
CA PRO A 150 -8.97 9.93 -31.58
C PRO A 150 -7.73 10.64 -32.14
#